data_AF-A0A820LE38-F1
#
_entry.id   AF-A0A820LE38-F1
#
_cell.length_a   1.000
_cell.length_b   1.000
_cell.length_c   1.000
_cell.angle_alpha   90.00
_cell.angle_beta   90.00
_cell.angle_gamma   90.00
#
_symmetry.space_group_name_H-M   'P 1'
#
loop_
_entity.id
_entity.type
_entity.pdbx_description
1 polymer ?
#
loop_
_entity_poly.entity_id
_entity_poly.type
_entity_poly.pdbx_seq_one_letter_code
_entity_poly.pdbx_strand_id
1 'polypeptide(L)'
;MSNTTVCVFQFILFLYEYLAWQLEIKNYTTHSHHRELFGQNAYFILVQINSLPHLAAVYAYYHRIKWAMLLYIPYLIIFTIGQIFTWWLPYFFEKGLWYIDETGEKLAQYKQYHANHHRILPRFKDHAVIPDTEHTILFILTSITIILTIQAMISTLKNKTLKKKIK
;
A
#
# COMPACT_ATOMS: atom_id res chain seq x y z
N MET A 1 -16.12 -0.25 -16.24
CA MET A 1 -16.14 -0.88 -14.91
C MET A 1 -17.12 -0.13 -14.03
N SER A 2 -17.85 -0.80 -13.13
CA SER A 2 -18.76 -0.13 -12.19
C SER A 2 -17.96 0.57 -11.08
N ASN A 3 -18.42 1.72 -10.60
CA ASN A 3 -17.82 2.35 -9.41
C ASN A 3 -17.92 1.44 -8.18
N THR A 4 -18.93 0.58 -8.12
CA THR A 4 -19.12 -0.41 -7.06
C THR A 4 -17.91 -1.35 -6.94
N THR A 5 -17.39 -1.85 -8.06
CA THR A 5 -16.19 -2.71 -8.06
C THR A 5 -14.98 -1.97 -7.48
N VAL A 6 -14.79 -0.70 -7.82
CA VAL A 6 -13.70 0.12 -7.28
C VAL A 6 -13.85 0.34 -5.78
N CYS A 7 -15.06 0.68 -5.32
CA CYS A 7 -15.38 0.83 -3.90
C CYS A 7 -15.07 -0.45 -3.12
N VAL A 8 -15.46 -1.62 -3.63
CA VAL A 8 -15.18 -2.91 -2.98
C VAL A 8 -13.68 -3.12 -2.81
N PHE A 9 -12.88 -2.93 -3.85
CA PHE A 9 -11.42 -3.13 -3.76
C PHE A 9 -10.74 -2.10 -2.86
N GLN A 10 -11.15 -0.84 -2.90
CA GLN A 10 -10.65 0.20 -1.99
C GLN A 10 -11.01 -0.12 -0.54
N PHE A 11 -12.21 -0.66 -0.29
CA PHE A 11 -12.63 -1.08 1.05
C PHE A 11 -11.87 -2.32 1.53
N ILE A 12 -11.62 -3.29 0.65
CA ILE A 12 -10.76 -4.45 0.97
C ILE A 12 -9.35 -3.98 1.32
N LEU A 13 -8.78 -3.06 0.55
CA LEU A 13 -7.45 -2.51 0.81
C LEU A 13 -7.40 -1.76 2.14
N PHE A 14 -8.42 -0.92 2.42
CA PHE A 14 -8.59 -0.28 3.73
C PHE A 14 -8.62 -1.29 4.88
N LEU A 15 -9.49 -2.29 4.79
CA LEU A 15 -9.62 -3.31 5.83
C LEU A 15 -8.33 -4.09 6.01
N TYR A 16 -7.69 -4.46 4.91
CA TYR A 16 -6.44 -5.21 4.95
C TYR A 16 -5.35 -4.41 5.66
N GLU A 17 -5.11 -3.16 5.28
CA GLU A 17 -4.14 -2.32 5.97
C GLU A 17 -4.52 -2.06 7.42
N TYR A 18 -5.76 -1.64 7.66
CA TYR A 18 -6.20 -1.31 9.01
C TYR A 18 -6.05 -2.52 9.94
N LEU A 19 -6.45 -3.71 9.50
CA LEU A 19 -6.32 -4.93 10.28
C LEU A 19 -4.87 -5.41 10.38
N ALA A 20 -4.09 -5.39 9.30
CA ALA A 20 -2.68 -5.80 9.34
C ALA A 20 -1.87 -4.92 10.30
N TRP A 21 -2.23 -3.65 10.43
CA TRP A 21 -1.55 -2.74 11.33
C TRP A 21 -2.13 -2.77 12.76
N GLN A 22 -3.45 -2.85 12.93
CA GLN A 22 -4.05 -2.88 14.28
C GLN A 22 -3.94 -4.24 14.96
N LEU A 23 -4.05 -5.33 14.21
CA LEU A 23 -3.92 -6.68 14.74
C LEU A 23 -2.45 -7.04 14.82
N GLU A 24 -1.94 -7.10 16.04
CA GLU A 24 -0.60 -7.62 16.32
C GLU A 24 -0.61 -9.14 16.17
N ILE A 25 -0.67 -9.60 14.92
CA ILE A 25 -0.56 -11.02 14.59
C ILE A 25 0.93 -11.37 14.69
N LYS A 26 1.32 -11.90 15.85
CA LYS A 26 2.71 -12.33 16.12
C LYS A 26 3.27 -13.10 14.92
N ASN A 27 4.48 -12.73 14.48
CA ASN A 27 5.20 -13.31 13.33
C ASN A 27 4.65 -12.97 11.93
N TYR A 28 3.64 -12.11 11.81
CA TYR A 28 3.09 -11.72 10.51
C TYR A 28 3.19 -10.24 10.21
N THR A 29 3.48 -9.38 11.20
CA THR A 29 3.43 -7.92 11.03
C THR A 29 4.67 -7.20 11.57
N THR A 30 5.14 -6.19 10.84
CA THR A 30 6.32 -5.35 11.12
C THR A 30 6.19 -4.36 12.27
N HIS A 31 5.03 -4.35 12.91
CA HIS A 31 4.52 -3.13 13.53
C HIS A 31 4.81 -3.01 15.02
N SER A 32 5.18 -4.12 15.67
CA SER A 32 5.66 -4.11 17.06
C SER A 32 6.87 -3.18 17.24
N HIS A 33 7.78 -3.17 16.25
CA HIS A 33 8.96 -2.31 16.29
C HIS A 33 8.64 -0.82 16.08
N HIS A 34 7.73 -0.49 15.15
CA HIS A 34 7.31 0.91 14.96
C HIS A 34 6.64 1.47 16.21
N ARG A 35 5.86 0.65 16.91
CA ARG A 35 5.24 1.02 18.18
C ARG A 35 6.27 1.27 19.28
N GLU A 36 7.34 0.48 19.33
CA GLU A 36 8.46 0.66 20.25
C GLU A 36 9.26 1.94 19.95
N LEU A 37 9.55 2.23 18.68
CA LEU A 37 10.32 3.39 18.27
C LEU A 37 9.59 4.72 18.41
N PHE A 38 8.34 4.79 17.94
CA PHE A 38 7.60 6.05 17.83
C PHE A 38 6.60 6.26 18.97
N GLY A 39 6.36 5.24 19.79
CA GLY A 39 5.31 5.21 20.80
C GLY A 39 3.92 4.98 20.20
N GLN A 40 2.98 4.57 21.06
CA GLN A 40 1.63 4.15 20.67
C GLN A 40 0.87 5.23 19.87
N ASN A 41 1.01 6.51 20.24
CA ASN A 41 0.26 7.61 19.63
C ASN A 41 0.73 7.88 18.19
N ALA A 42 2.04 7.97 17.98
CA ALA A 42 2.59 8.20 16.64
C ALA A 42 2.35 7.01 15.72
N TYR A 43 2.48 5.79 16.27
CA TYR A 43 2.12 4.57 15.56
C TYR A 43 0.67 4.60 15.08
N PHE A 44 -0.28 4.92 15.98
CA PHE A 44 -1.69 5.02 15.64
C PHE A 44 -1.94 6.05 14.52
N ILE A 45 -1.32 7.23 14.60
CA ILE A 45 -1.43 8.26 13.55
C ILE A 45 -0.92 7.73 12.21
N LEU A 46 0.19 6.99 12.20
CA LEU A 46 0.75 6.42 10.98
C LEU A 46 -0.18 5.38 10.35
N VAL A 47 -0.87 4.57 11.16
CA VAL A 47 -1.94 3.68 10.66
C VAL A 47 -3.07 4.47 10.01
N GLN A 48 -3.49 5.57 10.63
CA GLN A 48 -4.57 6.40 10.08
C GLN A 48 -4.17 7.05 8.76
N ILE A 49 -2.94 7.57 8.66
CA ILE A 49 -2.43 8.20 7.44
C ILE A 49 -2.35 7.22 6.28
N ASN A 50 -2.01 5.95 6.52
CA ASN A 50 -2.00 4.94 5.47
C ASN A 50 -3.40 4.46 5.11
N SER A 51 -4.23 4.10 6.10
CA SER A 51 -5.51 3.43 5.84
C SER A 51 -6.66 4.38 5.45
N LEU A 52 -6.82 5.54 6.10
CA LEU A 52 -7.98 6.43 5.88
C LEU A 52 -8.12 6.96 4.44
N PRO A 53 -7.04 7.24 3.68
CA PRO A 53 -7.17 7.60 2.26
C PRO A 53 -7.96 6.59 1.42
N HIS A 54 -7.83 5.29 1.72
CA HIS A 54 -8.60 4.25 1.03
C HIS A 54 -10.11 4.39 1.34
N LEU A 55 -10.46 4.62 2.60
CA LEU A 55 -11.86 4.82 3.01
C LEU A 55 -12.46 6.12 2.43
N ALA A 56 -11.69 7.20 2.43
CA ALA A 56 -12.07 8.45 1.78
C ALA A 56 -12.29 8.27 0.27
N ALA A 57 -11.47 7.43 -0.38
CA ALA A 57 -11.68 7.06 -1.77
C ALA A 57 -12.98 6.28 -1.98
N VAL A 58 -13.29 5.29 -1.13
CA VAL A 58 -14.58 4.56 -1.19
C VAL A 58 -15.75 5.55 -1.21
N TYR A 59 -15.75 6.51 -0.28
CA TYR A 59 -16.77 7.55 -0.20
C TYR A 59 -16.83 8.41 -1.48
N ALA A 60 -15.67 8.86 -1.98
CA ALA A 60 -15.58 9.65 -3.19
C ALA A 60 -16.09 8.92 -4.43
N TYR A 61 -15.76 7.63 -4.59
CA TYR A 61 -16.22 6.81 -5.73
C TYR A 61 -17.72 6.49 -5.65
N TYR A 62 -18.23 6.23 -4.44
CA TYR A 62 -19.64 5.97 -4.19
C TYR A 62 -20.49 7.20 -4.54
N HIS A 63 -20.10 8.38 -4.06
CA HIS A 63 -20.79 9.65 -4.33
C HIS A 63 -20.36 10.34 -5.64
N ARG A 64 -19.43 9.74 -6.40
CA ARG A 64 -18.92 10.27 -7.68
C ARG A 64 -18.30 11.67 -7.58
N ILE A 65 -17.60 11.95 -6.47
CA ILE A 65 -16.92 13.22 -6.19
C ILE A 65 -15.60 13.27 -6.98
N LYS A 66 -15.67 13.77 -8.21
CA LYS A 66 -14.60 13.64 -9.22
C LYS A 66 -13.22 14.15 -8.80
N TRP A 67 -13.16 15.30 -8.12
CA TRP A 67 -11.87 15.89 -7.72
C TRP A 67 -11.19 15.02 -6.65
N ALA A 68 -11.96 14.48 -5.69
CA ALA A 68 -11.45 13.58 -4.67
C ALA A 68 -11.01 12.23 -5.27
N MET A 69 -11.77 11.70 -6.24
CA MET A 69 -11.35 10.51 -7.01
C MET A 69 -10.02 10.73 -7.73
N LEU A 70 -9.77 11.95 -8.23
CA LEU A 70 -8.53 12.32 -8.94
C LEU A 70 -7.34 12.47 -7.98
N LEU A 71 -7.55 13.10 -6.81
CA LEU A 71 -6.53 13.24 -5.77
C LEU A 71 -6.05 11.90 -5.19
N TYR A 72 -6.88 10.87 -5.26
CA TYR A 72 -6.52 9.53 -4.82
C TYR A 72 -5.45 8.87 -5.70
N ILE A 73 -5.33 9.26 -6.98
CA ILE A 73 -4.33 8.69 -7.90
C ILE A 73 -2.90 9.03 -7.44
N PRO A 74 -2.52 10.31 -7.20
CA PRO A 74 -1.20 10.64 -6.64
C PRO A 74 -0.88 9.89 -5.35
N TYR A 75 -1.86 9.76 -4.45
CA TYR A 75 -1.68 8.99 -3.22
C TYR A 75 -1.31 7.53 -3.52
N LEU A 76 -2.07 6.84 -4.38
CA LEU A 76 -1.77 5.46 -4.76
C LEU A 76 -0.39 5.31 -5.42
N ILE A 77 0.03 6.29 -6.23
CA ILE A 77 1.36 6.31 -6.86
C ILE A 77 2.45 6.41 -5.79
N ILE A 78 2.36 7.39 -4.88
CA ILE A 78 3.34 7.59 -3.80
C ILE A 78 3.41 6.34 -2.92
N PHE A 79 2.25 5.80 -2.55
CA PHE A 79 2.13 4.61 -1.73
C PHE A 79 2.79 3.39 -2.39
N THR A 80 2.55 3.19 -3.69
CA THR A 80 3.16 2.10 -4.46
C THR A 80 4.67 2.28 -4.62
N ILE A 81 5.14 3.50 -4.88
CA ILE A 81 6.57 3.82 -4.92
C ILE A 81 7.21 3.46 -3.58
N GLY A 82 6.59 3.83 -2.46
CA GLY A 82 7.06 3.44 -1.12
C GLY A 82 7.22 1.92 -1.01
N GLN A 83 6.20 1.14 -1.37
CA GLN A 83 6.30 -0.32 -1.34
C GLN A 83 7.41 -0.87 -2.24
N ILE A 84 7.60 -0.29 -3.43
CA ILE A 84 8.67 -0.71 -4.35
C ILE A 84 10.04 -0.47 -3.72
N PHE A 85 10.32 0.74 -3.23
CA PHE A 85 11.64 1.08 -2.69
C PHE A 85 11.95 0.40 -1.35
N THR A 86 10.92 0.06 -0.56
CA THR A 86 11.09 -0.63 0.72
C THR A 86 11.20 -2.14 0.57
N TRP A 87 10.46 -2.77 -0.35
CA TRP A 87 10.32 -4.23 -0.36
C TRP A 87 10.77 -4.87 -1.66
N TRP A 88 10.31 -4.36 -2.80
CA TRP A 88 10.49 -5.04 -4.08
C TRP A 88 11.83 -4.75 -4.75
N LEU A 89 12.31 -3.51 -4.69
CA LEU A 89 13.63 -3.14 -5.19
C LEU A 89 14.73 -3.86 -4.38
N PRO A 90 14.65 -3.93 -3.03
CA PRO A 90 15.57 -4.75 -2.23
C PRO A 90 15.55 -6.23 -2.61
N TYR A 91 14.36 -6.77 -2.85
CA TYR A 91 14.16 -8.18 -3.20
C TYR A 91 14.72 -8.56 -4.58
N PHE A 92 14.60 -7.71 -5.59
CA PHE A 92 15.08 -8.04 -6.94
C PHE A 92 16.51 -7.58 -7.23
N PHE A 93 16.99 -6.53 -6.54
CA PHE A 93 18.22 -5.84 -6.94
C PHE A 93 19.19 -5.52 -5.79
N GLU A 94 18.89 -5.91 -4.55
CA GLU A 94 19.70 -5.54 -3.36
C GLU A 94 19.94 -4.02 -3.27
N LYS A 95 18.93 -3.23 -3.66
CA LYS A 95 18.92 -1.77 -3.63
C LYS A 95 17.62 -1.28 -3.03
N GLY A 96 17.63 -0.13 -2.37
CA GLY A 96 16.41 0.47 -1.80
C GLY A 96 16.64 0.95 -0.39
N LEU A 97 15.55 1.19 0.36
CA LEU A 97 15.62 1.92 1.64
C LEU A 97 16.49 1.23 2.71
N TRP A 98 16.57 -0.10 2.66
CA TRP A 98 17.37 -0.91 3.60
C TRP A 98 18.88 -0.91 3.30
N TYR A 99 19.32 -0.34 2.17
CA TYR A 99 20.71 -0.31 1.72
C TYR A 99 21.25 1.13 1.59
N ILE A 100 20.57 2.12 2.18
CA ILE A 100 20.95 3.54 2.03
C ILE A 100 22.12 3.93 2.92
N ASP A 101 22.31 3.25 4.05
CA ASP A 101 23.34 3.56 5.02
C ASP A 101 24.65 2.85 4.73
N GLU A 102 25.75 3.60 4.83
CA GLU A 102 27.11 3.08 4.59
C GLU A 102 27.56 2.08 5.66
N THR A 103 26.95 2.14 6.86
CA THR A 103 27.30 1.29 8.00
C THR A 103 26.66 -0.10 7.95
N GLY A 104 25.62 -0.29 7.13
CA GLY A 104 24.82 -1.52 7.05
C GLY A 104 23.95 -1.80 8.28
N GLU A 105 23.81 -0.81 9.18
CA GLU A 105 22.98 -0.88 10.37
C GLU A 105 21.51 -1.08 10.02
N LYS A 106 20.96 -0.39 9.00
CA LYS A 106 19.55 -0.58 8.60
C LYS A 106 19.29 -1.99 8.09
N LEU A 107 20.25 -2.55 7.36
CA LEU A 107 20.16 -3.92 6.87
C LEU A 107 20.23 -4.93 8.02
N ALA A 108 21.08 -4.68 9.02
CA ALA A 108 21.18 -5.49 10.23
C ALA A 108 19.88 -5.44 11.04
N GLN A 109 19.35 -4.23 11.25
CA GLN A 109 18.04 -3.99 11.88
C GLN A 109 16.93 -4.74 11.14
N TYR A 110 16.85 -4.62 9.81
CA TYR A 110 15.90 -5.39 9.01
C TYR A 110 16.00 -6.89 9.26
N LYS A 111 17.23 -7.46 9.22
CA LYS A 111 17.44 -8.90 9.45
C LYS A 111 16.97 -9.32 10.83
N GLN A 112 17.20 -8.50 11.85
CA GLN A 112 16.77 -8.75 13.22
C GLN A 112 15.24 -8.71 13.34
N TYR A 113 14.60 -7.64 12.85
CA TYR A 113 13.16 -7.44 13.02
C TYR A 113 12.33 -8.40 12.18
N HIS A 114 12.79 -8.75 10.99
CA HIS A 114 12.07 -9.62 10.06
C HIS A 114 12.52 -11.08 10.12
N ALA A 115 13.39 -11.47 11.06
CA ALA A 115 13.90 -12.84 11.15
C ALA A 115 12.77 -13.88 11.14
N ASN A 116 11.71 -13.59 11.91
CA ASN A 116 10.60 -14.50 12.18
C ASN A 116 9.33 -14.22 11.37
N HIS A 117 9.35 -13.27 10.44
CA HIS A 117 8.15 -12.97 9.65
C HIS A 117 7.88 -14.06 8.63
N HIS A 118 6.60 -14.44 8.53
CA HIS A 118 6.14 -15.37 7.52
C HIS A 118 6.31 -14.78 6.11
N ARG A 119 6.94 -15.55 5.21
CA ARG A 119 7.21 -15.16 3.82
C ARG A 119 6.55 -16.18 2.89
N ILE A 120 5.75 -15.70 1.94
CA ILE A 120 5.19 -16.54 0.87
C ILE A 120 6.16 -16.64 -0.31
N LEU A 121 6.91 -15.56 -0.58
CA LEU A 121 7.88 -15.54 -1.66
C LEU A 121 9.11 -16.37 -1.29
N PRO A 122 9.64 -17.17 -2.22
CA PRO A 122 10.91 -17.85 -2.00
C PRO A 122 12.03 -16.83 -1.87
N ARG A 123 13.13 -17.22 -1.23
CA ARG A 123 14.34 -16.41 -1.27
C ARG A 123 14.89 -16.37 -2.70
N PHE A 124 15.16 -15.16 -3.20
CA PHE A 124 15.83 -14.98 -4.48
C PHE A 124 17.34 -14.91 -4.24
N LYS A 125 18.07 -15.97 -4.63
CA LYS A 125 19.53 -16.11 -4.37
C LYS A 125 19.85 -15.91 -2.88
N ASP A 126 20.88 -15.11 -2.58
CA ASP A 126 21.30 -14.77 -1.21
C ASP A 126 20.74 -13.42 -0.73
N HIS A 127 19.71 -12.90 -1.41
CA HIS A 127 19.19 -11.58 -1.10
C HIS A 127 18.72 -11.51 0.35
N ALA A 128 19.16 -10.46 1.03
CA ALA A 128 18.90 -10.28 2.45
C ALA A 128 17.43 -9.93 2.70
N VAL A 129 16.85 -9.08 1.85
CA VAL A 129 15.48 -8.57 2.01
C VAL A 129 14.50 -9.40 1.20
N ILE A 130 13.55 -10.02 1.89
CA ILE A 130 12.42 -10.74 1.29
C ILE A 130 11.14 -10.10 1.83
N PRO A 131 10.21 -9.64 0.97
CA PRO A 131 8.92 -9.13 1.41
C PRO A 131 8.22 -10.23 2.20
N ASP A 132 7.74 -9.90 3.39
CA ASP A 132 6.89 -10.81 4.12
C ASP A 132 5.50 -10.90 3.45
N THR A 133 4.68 -11.76 4.03
CA THR A 133 3.33 -12.03 3.54
C THR A 133 2.47 -10.78 3.51
N GLU A 134 2.60 -9.94 4.54
CA GLU A 134 1.83 -8.71 4.69
C GLU A 134 2.05 -7.82 3.46
N HIS A 135 3.31 -7.51 3.18
CA HIS A 135 3.69 -6.59 2.11
C HIS A 135 3.53 -7.19 0.71
N THR A 136 3.63 -8.53 0.59
CA THR A 136 3.35 -9.23 -0.67
C THR A 136 1.88 -9.08 -1.08
N ILE A 137 0.95 -9.37 -0.16
CA ILE A 137 -0.48 -9.25 -0.43
C ILE A 137 -0.87 -7.77 -0.62
N LEU A 138 -0.33 -6.87 0.21
CA LEU A 138 -0.58 -5.43 0.12
C LEU A 138 -0.25 -4.89 -1.27
N PHE A 139 0.90 -5.28 -1.84
CA PHE A 139 1.31 -4.83 -3.16
C PHE A 139 0.39 -5.30 -4.29
N ILE A 140 -0.07 -6.55 -4.22
CA ILE A 140 -1.03 -7.11 -5.18
C ILE A 140 -2.35 -6.35 -5.11
N LEU A 141 -2.89 -6.15 -3.91
CA LEU A 141 -4.13 -5.41 -3.69
C LEU A 141 -4.02 -3.96 -4.16
N THR A 142 -2.89 -3.31 -3.89
CA THR A 142 -2.60 -1.94 -4.34
C THR A 142 -2.55 -1.86 -5.86
N SER A 143 -1.87 -2.80 -6.52
CA SER A 143 -1.74 -2.86 -7.98
C SER A 143 -3.09 -3.02 -8.67
N ILE A 144 -3.93 -3.94 -8.18
CA ILE A 144 -5.29 -4.13 -8.69
C ILE A 144 -6.11 -2.85 -8.48
N THR A 145 -6.02 -2.24 -7.29
CA THR A 145 -6.74 -1.00 -6.95
C THR A 145 -6.36 0.16 -7.87
N ILE A 146 -5.08 0.30 -8.24
CA ILE A 146 -4.61 1.29 -9.22
C ILE A 146 -5.25 1.06 -10.58
N ILE A 147 -5.20 -0.17 -11.10
CA ILE A 147 -5.76 -0.50 -12.41
C ILE A 147 -7.25 -0.17 -12.45
N LEU A 148 -8.00 -0.59 -11.43
CA LEU A 148 -9.44 -0.34 -11.32
C LEU A 148 -9.75 1.16 -11.20
N THR A 149 -8.97 1.89 -10.40
CA THR A 149 -9.07 3.35 -10.22
C THR A 149 -8.87 4.08 -11.55
N ILE A 150 -7.81 3.77 -12.29
CA ILE A 150 -7.53 4.37 -13.61
C ILE A 150 -8.66 4.07 -14.60
N GLN A 151 -9.12 2.81 -14.67
CA GLN A 151 -10.21 2.42 -15.57
C GLN A 151 -11.52 3.16 -15.29
N ALA A 152 -11.89 3.31 -14.01
CA ALA A 152 -13.09 4.04 -13.62
C ALA A 152 -12.98 5.55 -13.92
N MET A 153 -11.80 6.14 -13.75
CA MET A 153 -11.56 7.53 -14.10
C MET A 153 -11.64 7.78 -15.61
N ILE A 154 -11.02 6.93 -16.43
CA ILE A 154 -11.15 7.00 -17.90
C ILE A 154 -12.62 6.89 -18.32
N SER A 155 -13.36 5.96 -17.72
CA SER A 155 -14.80 5.77 -18.01
C SER A 155 -15.63 7.00 -17.64
N THR A 156 -15.34 7.61 -16.49
CA THR A 156 -16.02 8.82 -16.00
C THR A 156 -15.77 10.03 -16.91
N LEU A 157 -14.54 10.18 -17.42
CA LEU A 157 -14.16 11.25 -18.34
C LEU A 157 -14.81 11.08 -19.72
N LYS A 158 -14.82 9.85 -20.29
CA LYS A 158 -15.44 9.56 -21.58
C LYS A 158 -16.94 9.90 -21.62
N ASN A 159 -17.67 9.52 -20.56
CA ASN A 159 -19.12 9.79 -20.46
C ASN A 159 -19.45 11.29 -20.42
N LYS A 160 -18.55 12.13 -19.89
CA LYS A 160 -18.72 13.59 -19.88
C LYS A 160 -18.61 14.17 -21.29
N THR A 161 -17.63 13.70 -22.07
CA THR A 161 -17.41 14.18 -23.45
C THR A 161 -18.58 13.83 -24.36
N LEU A 162 -19.13 12.62 -24.24
CA LEU A 162 -20.32 12.21 -24.99
C LEU A 162 -21.53 13.10 -24.69
N LYS A 163 -21.83 13.36 -23.40
CA LYS A 163 -22.94 14.24 -23.00
C LYS A 163 -22.77 15.69 -23.46
N LYS A 164 -21.52 16.17 -23.62
CA LYS A 164 -21.25 17.52 -24.13
C LYS A 164 -21.47 17.63 -25.64
N LYS A 165 -21.29 16.55 -26.41
CA LYS A 165 -21.49 16.55 -27.88
C LYS A 165 -22.97 16.49 -28.30
N ILE A 166 -23.84 16.01 -27.42
CA ILE A 166 -25.29 15.82 -27.70
C ILE A 166 -26.09 17.09 -27.33
N LYS A 167 -25.48 18.04 -26.63
CA LYS A 167 -26.06 19.35 -26.33
C LYS A 167 -25.49 20.40 -27.26
#